data_AF-A0AA88Y050-F1
#
_entry.id   AF-A0AA88Y050-F1
#
_cell.length_a   1.000
_cell.length_b   1.000
_cell.length_c   1.000
_cell.angle_alpha   90.00
_cell.angle_beta   90.00
_cell.angle_gamma   90.00
#
_symmetry.space_group_name_H-M   'P 1'
#
loop_
_entity.id
_entity.type
_entity.pdbx_description
1 polymer ?
#
loop_
_entity_poly.entity_id
_entity_poly.type
_entity_poly.pdbx_seq_one_letter_code
_entity_poly.pdbx_strand_id
1 'polypeptide(L)'
;MEFPPLTEGTLRLYSMRFCPYAQRTRLVLAHKNIQYETVNVHLKPASAKPDWFLERNPLGMVPVLEKDGKVVYESTICNYFLEACYPDSKLLPSDPYQLAQDKMLMARFDKVIS
;
A
#
# COMPACT_ATOMS: atom_id res chain seq x y z
N MET A 1 -8.16 21.15 1.03
CA MET A 1 -8.16 20.34 -0.21
C MET A 1 -9.40 19.48 -0.16
N GLU A 2 -10.25 19.54 -1.19
CA GLU A 2 -11.43 18.69 -1.29
C GLU A 2 -11.03 17.22 -1.42
N PHE A 3 -11.91 16.33 -0.96
CA PHE A 3 -11.71 14.89 -1.09
C PHE A 3 -11.81 14.51 -2.57
N PRO A 4 -10.77 13.91 -3.18
CA PRO A 4 -10.84 13.52 -4.58
C PRO A 4 -11.91 12.44 -4.75
N PRO A 5 -12.84 12.56 -5.73
CA PRO A 5 -13.91 11.57 -5.91
C PRO A 5 -13.32 10.22 -6.28
N LEU A 6 -13.72 9.14 -5.59
CA LEU A 6 -13.32 7.77 -5.91
C LEU A 6 -14.22 7.23 -7.04
N THR A 7 -13.63 6.75 -8.12
CA THR A 7 -14.39 6.08 -9.19
C THR A 7 -14.85 4.71 -8.67
N GLU A 8 -16.15 4.44 -8.74
CA GLU A 8 -16.72 3.17 -8.28
C GLU A 8 -16.03 1.97 -8.94
N GLY A 9 -15.75 0.92 -8.16
CA GLY A 9 -15.05 -0.27 -8.63
C GLY A 9 -13.55 -0.10 -8.89
N THR A 10 -13.00 1.11 -8.80
CA THR A 10 -11.57 1.38 -9.05
C THR A 10 -10.77 1.30 -7.76
N LEU A 11 -9.65 0.57 -7.79
CA LEU A 11 -8.70 0.55 -6.67
C LEU A 11 -7.95 1.89 -6.62
N ARG A 12 -7.92 2.52 -5.46
CA ARG A 12 -7.13 3.73 -5.21
C ARG A 12 -5.96 3.42 -4.28
N LEU A 13 -4.79 3.94 -4.64
CA LEU A 13 -3.61 4.01 -3.79
C LEU A 13 -3.40 5.45 -3.31
N TYR A 14 -3.49 5.68 -2.00
CA TYR A 14 -2.93 6.88 -1.39
C TYR A 14 -1.43 6.67 -1.19
N SER A 15 -0.63 7.56 -1.76
CA SER A 15 0.81 7.44 -1.86
C SER A 15 1.51 8.76 -1.56
N MET A 16 2.82 8.71 -1.44
CA MET A 16 3.70 9.87 -1.54
C MET A 16 4.87 9.44 -2.40
N ARG A 17 5.17 10.21 -3.46
CA ARG A 17 6.11 9.84 -4.55
C ARG A 17 7.42 9.21 -4.06
N PHE A 18 7.98 9.74 -2.99
CA PHE A 18 9.28 9.36 -2.43
C PHE A 18 9.19 8.49 -1.17
N CYS A 19 8.00 8.01 -0.79
CA CYS A 19 7.86 7.12 0.35
C CYS A 19 8.29 5.69 -0.04
N PRO A 20 9.30 5.10 0.63
CA PRO A 20 9.74 3.73 0.33
C PRO A 20 8.67 2.69 0.69
N TYR A 21 7.89 2.92 1.75
CA TYR A 21 6.80 2.03 2.13
C TYR A 21 5.69 2.00 1.07
N ALA A 22 5.32 3.17 0.51
CA ALA A 22 4.37 3.24 -0.59
C ALA A 22 4.95 2.73 -1.92
N GLN A 23 6.28 2.79 -2.09
CA GLN A 23 6.96 2.16 -3.22
C GLN A 23 6.79 0.64 -3.21
N ARG A 24 6.87 -0.02 -2.04
CA ARG A 24 6.61 -1.46 -1.92
C ARG A 24 5.27 -1.85 -2.55
N THR A 25 4.19 -1.12 -2.21
CA THR A 25 2.84 -1.40 -2.76
C THR A 25 2.73 -1.07 -4.24
N ARG A 26 3.35 0.01 -4.72
CA ARG A 26 3.41 0.31 -6.17
C ARG A 26 4.07 -0.81 -6.98
N LEU A 27 5.14 -1.41 -6.45
CA LEU A 27 5.82 -2.53 -7.11
C LEU A 27 4.93 -3.77 -7.19
N VAL A 28 4.17 -4.08 -6.13
CA VAL A 28 3.22 -5.21 -6.14
C VAL A 28 2.11 -4.97 -7.16
N LEU A 29 1.52 -3.77 -7.18
CA LEU A 29 0.48 -3.41 -8.16
C LEU A 29 0.99 -3.54 -9.60
N ALA A 30 2.21 -3.06 -9.86
CA ALA A 30 2.84 -3.17 -11.18
C ALA A 30 3.14 -4.62 -11.57
N HIS A 31 3.71 -5.41 -10.66
CA HIS A 31 4.01 -6.82 -10.90
C HIS A 31 2.75 -7.63 -11.26
N LYS A 32 1.66 -7.37 -10.52
CA LYS A 32 0.37 -8.03 -10.72
C LYS A 32 -0.49 -7.44 -11.85
N ASN A 33 0.01 -6.39 -12.53
CA ASN A 33 -0.73 -5.66 -13.57
C ASN A 33 -2.14 -5.19 -13.13
N ILE A 34 -2.27 -4.77 -11.86
CA ILE A 34 -3.54 -4.30 -11.29
C ILE A 34 -3.76 -2.86 -11.75
N GLN A 35 -4.95 -2.55 -12.25
CA GLN A 35 -5.34 -1.17 -12.56
C GLN A 35 -5.72 -0.43 -11.28
N TYR A 36 -5.15 0.76 -11.09
CA TYR A 36 -5.40 1.60 -9.93
C TYR A 36 -5.18 3.07 -10.27
N GLU A 37 -5.80 3.94 -9.50
CA GLU A 37 -5.48 5.37 -9.49
C GLU A 37 -4.61 5.73 -8.28
N THR A 38 -3.81 6.79 -8.41
CA THR A 38 -2.95 7.27 -7.32
C THR A 38 -3.37 8.65 -6.86
N VAL A 39 -3.58 8.79 -5.55
CA VAL A 39 -3.72 10.08 -4.88
C VAL A 39 -2.44 10.35 -4.08
N ASN A 40 -1.70 11.39 -4.46
CA ASN A 40 -0.50 11.78 -3.71
C ASN A 40 -0.87 12.67 -2.52
N VAL A 41 -0.43 12.26 -1.32
CA VAL A 41 -0.68 12.96 -0.07
C VAL A 41 0.61 13.61 0.42
N HIS A 42 0.52 14.89 0.81
CA HIS A 42 1.60 15.58 1.49
C HIS A 42 1.62 15.14 2.97
N LEU A 43 2.69 14.47 3.40
CA LEU A 43 2.79 13.90 4.75
C LEU A 43 3.45 14.83 5.76
N LYS A 44 4.16 15.84 5.28
CA LYS A 44 4.92 16.80 6.10
C LYS A 44 4.62 18.24 5.65
N PRO A 45 4.45 19.18 6.59
CA PRO A 45 4.34 18.96 8.04
C PRO A 45 3.06 18.18 8.42
N ALA A 46 2.98 17.65 9.64
CA ALA A 46 1.81 16.88 10.07
C ALA A 46 0.49 17.69 10.00
N SER A 47 0.57 19.01 10.21
CA SER A 47 -0.54 19.96 10.08
C SER A 47 -1.07 20.13 8.65
N ALA A 48 -0.32 19.67 7.63
CA ALA A 48 -0.73 19.78 6.23
C ALA A 48 -1.50 18.53 5.74
N LYS A 49 -1.68 17.51 6.59
CA LYS A 49 -2.43 16.30 6.23
C LYS A 49 -3.92 16.64 6.14
N PRO A 50 -4.61 16.34 5.03
CA PRO A 50 -6.04 16.61 4.91
C PRO A 50 -6.87 15.74 5.87
N ASP A 51 -7.95 16.29 6.44
CA ASP A 51 -8.83 15.56 7.35
C ASP A 51 -9.43 14.31 6.70
N TRP A 52 -9.84 14.42 5.43
CA TRP A 52 -10.35 13.28 4.66
C TRP A 52 -9.34 12.13 4.60
N PHE A 53 -8.03 12.40 4.64
CA PHE A 53 -7.03 11.33 4.62
C PHE A 53 -6.92 10.66 5.99
N LEU A 54 -7.01 11.44 7.07
CA LEU A 54 -6.99 10.94 8.44
C LEU A 54 -8.20 10.07 8.76
N GLU A 55 -9.35 10.31 8.11
CA GLU A 55 -10.52 9.42 8.16
C GLU A 55 -10.23 8.02 7.58
N ARG A 56 -9.35 7.91 6.57
CA ARG A 56 -8.96 6.60 5.99
C ARG A 56 -7.89 5.90 6.82
N ASN A 57 -6.90 6.67 7.27
CA ASN A 57 -5.82 6.16 8.11
C ASN A 57 -5.52 7.16 9.24
N PRO A 58 -5.97 6.88 10.49
CA PRO A 58 -5.73 7.76 11.63
C PRO A 58 -4.24 8.00 11.94
N LEU A 59 -3.35 7.09 11.51
CA LEU A 59 -1.90 7.26 11.65
C LEU A 59 -1.34 8.32 10.66
N GLY A 60 -2.13 8.68 9.65
CA GLY A 60 -1.74 9.62 8.61
C GLY A 60 -0.48 9.18 7.86
N MET A 61 -0.35 7.88 7.61
CA MET A 61 0.77 7.26 6.91
C MET A 61 0.31 6.65 5.58
N VAL A 62 1.24 6.56 4.64
CA VAL A 62 1.06 5.86 3.36
C VAL A 62 1.96 4.62 3.31
N PRO A 63 1.59 3.56 2.57
CA PRO A 63 0.46 3.47 1.66
C PRO A 63 -0.88 3.22 2.34
N VAL A 64 -1.96 3.59 1.65
CA VAL A 64 -3.33 3.18 1.95
C VAL A 64 -4.00 2.74 0.65
N LEU A 65 -4.66 1.59 0.65
CA LEU A 65 -5.51 1.12 -0.45
C LEU A 65 -6.97 1.38 -0.09
N GLU A 66 -7.76 1.85 -1.04
CA GLU A 66 -9.21 2.01 -0.89
C GLU A 66 -9.94 1.47 -2.12
N LYS A 67 -10.97 0.69 -1.90
CA LYS A 67 -11.88 0.19 -2.95
C LYS A 67 -13.26 -0.04 -2.34
N ASP A 68 -14.30 0.50 -2.97
CA ASP A 68 -15.70 0.32 -2.56
C ASP A 68 -15.93 0.64 -1.07
N GLY A 69 -15.33 1.74 -0.59
CA GLY A 69 -15.40 2.21 0.81
C GLY A 69 -14.59 1.38 1.83
N LYS A 70 -13.88 0.34 1.39
CA LYS A 70 -13.02 -0.48 2.26
C LYS A 70 -11.59 -0.01 2.19
N VAL A 71 -10.96 0.15 3.34
CA VAL A 71 -9.61 0.68 3.48
C VAL A 71 -8.66 -0.37 4.05
N VAL A 72 -7.44 -0.42 3.50
CA VAL A 72 -6.32 -1.22 4.02
C VAL A 72 -5.09 -0.32 4.11
N TYR A 73 -4.43 -0.28 5.25
CA TYR A 73 -3.19 0.48 5.48
C TYR A 73 -2.10 -0.43 6.07
N GLU A 74 -0.88 0.10 6.21
CA GLU A 74 0.39 -0.63 6.40
C GLU A 74 0.91 -1.33 5.15
N SER A 75 2.16 -1.02 4.75
CA SER A 75 2.70 -1.48 3.45
C SER A 75 2.72 -3.00 3.28
N THR A 76 3.07 -3.75 4.32
CA THR A 76 3.12 -5.22 4.28
C THR A 76 1.72 -5.83 4.25
N ILE A 77 0.76 -5.22 4.96
CA ILE A 77 -0.65 -5.65 4.98
C ILE A 77 -1.33 -5.35 3.65
N CYS A 78 -1.12 -4.15 3.08
CA CYS A 78 -1.56 -3.80 1.72
C CYS A 78 -1.07 -4.83 0.70
N ASN A 79 0.20 -5.20 0.75
CA ASN A 79 0.77 -6.17 -0.18
C ASN A 79 0.17 -7.57 0.01
N TYR A 80 -0.05 -7.99 1.25
CA TYR A 80 -0.72 -9.25 1.55
C TYR A 80 -2.16 -9.28 1.04
N PHE A 81 -2.91 -8.18 1.21
CA PHE A 81 -4.25 -8.04 0.67
C PHE A 81 -4.28 -8.17 -0.86
N LEU A 82 -3.34 -7.51 -1.57
CA LEU A 82 -3.21 -7.63 -3.01
C LEU A 82 -2.83 -9.05 -3.46
N GLU A 83 -2.02 -9.78 -2.69
CA GLU A 83 -1.73 -11.19 -2.96
C GLU A 83 -2.98 -12.06 -2.86
N ALA A 84 -3.79 -11.85 -1.82
CA ALA A 84 -5.02 -12.61 -1.60
C ALA A 84 -6.12 -12.32 -2.65
N CYS A 85 -6.26 -11.06 -3.09
CA CYS A 85 -7.28 -10.66 -4.05
C CYS A 85 -6.97 -11.05 -5.50
N TYR A 86 -5.70 -11.26 -5.84
CA TYR A 86 -5.24 -11.48 -7.22
C TYR A 86 -4.31 -12.71 -7.29
N PRO A 87 -4.86 -13.93 -7.16
CA PRO A 87 -4.07 -15.16 -7.03
C PRO A 87 -3.41 -15.63 -8.33
N ASP A 88 -3.88 -15.18 -9.50
CA ASP A 88 -3.40 -15.64 -10.81
C ASP A 88 -1.99 -15.14 -11.15
N SER A 89 -1.54 -14.05 -10.53
CA SER A 89 -0.20 -13.49 -10.68
C SER A 89 0.52 -13.54 -9.34
N LYS A 90 1.00 -14.72 -8.94
CA LYS A 90 1.62 -14.93 -7.62
C LYS A 90 2.91 -14.13 -7.48
N LEU A 91 2.99 -13.31 -6.43
CA LEU A 91 4.24 -12.66 -6.03
C LEU A 91 5.07 -13.59 -5.13
N LEU A 92 4.40 -14.36 -4.28
CA LEU A 92 5.06 -15.18 -3.27
C LEU A 92 5.36 -16.59 -3.79
N PRO A 93 6.50 -17.18 -3.39
CA PRO A 93 6.81 -18.56 -3.71
C PRO A 93 5.79 -19.51 -3.05
N SER A 94 5.48 -20.62 -3.73
CA SER A 94 4.58 -21.64 -3.19
C SER A 94 5.28 -22.61 -2.23
N ASP A 95 6.61 -22.69 -2.28
CA ASP A 95 7.41 -23.47 -1.33
C ASP A 95 7.47 -22.76 0.04
N PRO A 96 7.02 -23.41 1.13
CA PRO A 96 6.99 -22.77 2.45
C PRO A 96 8.39 -22.41 2.98
N TYR A 97 9.43 -23.16 2.61
CA TYR A 97 10.78 -22.85 3.06
C TYR A 97 11.35 -21.61 2.38
N GLN A 98 11.20 -21.49 1.05
CA GLN A 98 11.55 -20.28 0.32
C GLN A 98 10.77 -19.06 0.82
N LEU A 99 9.47 -19.20 1.08
CA LEU A 99 8.66 -18.13 1.66
C LEU A 99 9.20 -17.67 3.02
N ALA A 100 9.64 -18.61 3.86
CA ALA A 100 10.25 -18.28 5.14
C ALA A 100 11.59 -17.54 4.96
N GLN A 101 12.42 -17.95 4.00
CA GLN A 101 13.68 -17.28 3.67
C GLN A 101 13.44 -15.82 3.22
N ASP A 102 12.47 -15.60 2.34
CA ASP A 102 12.10 -14.26 1.86
C ASP A 102 11.62 -13.37 3.02
N LYS A 103 10.78 -13.91 3.92
CA LYS A 103 10.31 -13.19 5.11
C LYS A 103 11.43 -12.88 6.10
N MET A 104 12.38 -13.79 6.31
CA MET A 104 13.55 -13.53 7.16
C MET A 104 14.42 -12.41 6.58
N LEU A 105 14.57 -12.36 5.25
CA LEU A 105 15.29 -11.28 4.57
C LEU A 105 14.60 -9.93 4.81
N MET A 106 13.28 -9.86 4.61
CA MET A 106 12.50 -8.65 4.89
C MET A 106 12.66 -8.18 6.34
N ALA A 107 12.50 -9.10 7.30
CA ALA A 107 12.61 -8.80 8.73
C ALA A 107 14.01 -8.30 9.13
N ARG A 108 15.07 -8.78 8.44
CA ARG A 108 16.43 -8.27 8.63
C ARG A 108 16.56 -6.82 8.17
N PHE A 109 16.01 -6.49 7.00
CA PHE A 109 16.11 -5.15 6.44
C PHE A 109 15.20 -4.11 7.09
N ASP A 110 14.06 -4.51 7.65
CA ASP A 110 13.18 -3.57 8.34
C ASP A 110 13.90 -2.86 9.52
N LYS A 111 14.89 -3.50 10.14
CA LYS A 111 15.74 -2.90 11.20
C LYS A 111 16.76 -1.87 10.71
N VAL A 112 17.00 -1.79 9.40
CA VAL A 112 17.98 -0.88 8.78
C VAL A 112 17.31 0.41 8.31
N ILE A 113 16.01 0.33 7.98
CA ILE A 113 15.25 1.40 7.31
C ILE A 113 14.27 2.08 8.28
N SER A 114 14.13 1.58 9.51
CA SER A 114 13.28 2.12 10.58
C SER A 114 13.88 3.32 11.30
#